data_AF-A0A840Q4I3-F1
#
_entry.id   AF-A0A840Q4I3-F1
#
_cell.length_a   1.000
_cell.length_b   1.000
_cell.length_c   1.000
_cell.angle_alpha   90.00
_cell.angle_beta   90.00
_cell.angle_gamma   90.00
#
_symmetry.space_group_name_H-M   'P 1'
#
loop_
_entity.id
_entity.type
_entity.pdbx_description
1 polymer ?
#
loop_
_entity_poly.entity_id
_entity_poly.type
_entity_poly.pdbx_seq_one_letter_code
_entity_poly.pdbx_strand_id
1 'polypeptide(L)'
;MTNTLPTLEDMARWVLDRPAPAGSVRELVDLASVGMVLHAWRNSPLEDAHASAWSPLTDGEMMRANAATTRLVRELFVEFSAGVLDVDVPPPAANVDFTADNAATGDRDLSIEDCSVLDEFDDIDLLVEDLLRPLHLALLRRVLPCGYTVAEVTGELYDDLDEHIAQVLDGFAHIVEMHGLRAALYMKAIAGRSQNWWLTPAWPDTVHALQTVLADSKHPHWEIGGYPDMADRPDRCAEVDQLVSVLKEGPDRLTAAEARWCVQKAGIGYCRHRVHR
;
A
#
# COMPACT_ATOMS: atom_id res chain seq x y z
N MET A 1 -30.73 8.62 20.31
CA MET A 1 -30.42 8.07 18.98
C MET A 1 -29.22 7.17 19.17
N THR A 2 -29.41 5.85 19.11
CA THR A 2 -28.31 4.89 19.16
C THR A 2 -27.53 5.02 17.86
N ASN A 3 -26.28 5.47 17.95
CA ASN A 3 -25.40 5.62 16.81
C ASN A 3 -24.86 4.22 16.45
N THR A 4 -25.67 3.41 15.78
CA THR A 4 -25.23 2.12 15.24
C THR A 4 -24.23 2.38 14.13
N LEU A 5 -23.06 1.76 14.24
CA LEU A 5 -22.06 1.77 13.17
C LEU A 5 -22.68 1.16 11.90
N PRO A 6 -22.36 1.69 10.71
CA PRO A 6 -22.84 1.12 9.45
C PRO A 6 -22.34 -0.33 9.29
N THR A 7 -23.18 -1.17 8.69
CA THR A 7 -22.79 -2.55 8.33
C THR A 7 -21.87 -2.56 7.12
N LEU A 8 -21.22 -3.71 6.84
CA LEU A 8 -20.44 -3.89 5.61
C LEU A 8 -21.29 -3.69 4.35
N GLU A 9 -22.55 -4.15 4.36
CA GLU A 9 -23.49 -3.91 3.26
C GLU A 9 -23.84 -2.43 3.09
N ASP A 10 -24.05 -1.69 4.19
CA ASP A 10 -24.31 -0.25 4.12
C ASP A 10 -23.12 0.49 3.51
N MET A 11 -21.90 0.08 3.85
CA MET A 11 -20.68 0.63 3.27
C MET A 11 -20.56 0.27 1.78
N ALA A 12 -20.87 -0.97 1.39
CA ALA A 12 -20.83 -1.41 -0.01
C ALA A 12 -21.78 -0.59 -0.89
N ARG A 13 -23.03 -0.41 -0.46
CA ARG A 13 -24.00 0.45 -1.16
C ARG A 13 -23.49 1.89 -1.25
N TRP A 14 -22.99 2.42 -0.14
CA TRP A 14 -22.48 3.78 -0.07
C TRP A 14 -21.26 4.04 -0.98
N VAL A 15 -20.38 3.05 -1.20
CA VAL A 15 -19.24 3.25 -2.13
C VAL A 15 -19.68 3.22 -3.58
N LEU A 16 -20.69 2.42 -3.93
CA LEU A 16 -21.22 2.33 -5.29
C LEU A 16 -22.01 3.58 -5.68
N ASP A 17 -22.62 4.27 -4.71
CA ASP A 17 -23.33 5.55 -4.93
C ASP A 17 -22.37 6.76 -5.14
N ARG A 18 -21.06 6.53 -5.20
CA ARG A 18 -20.03 7.57 -5.32
C ARG A 18 -19.29 7.50 -6.64
N PRO A 19 -18.70 8.62 -7.09
CA PRO A 19 -17.76 8.59 -8.21
C PRO A 19 -16.65 7.56 -7.95
N ALA A 20 -16.22 6.89 -9.02
CA ALA A 20 -15.14 5.91 -8.94
C ALA A 20 -13.93 6.49 -8.21
N PRO A 21 -13.30 5.72 -7.29
CA PRO A 21 -12.18 6.24 -6.50
C PRO A 21 -10.88 6.39 -7.32
N ALA A 22 -10.87 5.92 -8.56
CA ALA A 22 -9.77 5.86 -9.52
C ALA A 22 -10.26 6.23 -10.93
N GLY A 23 -9.35 6.59 -11.83
CA GLY A 23 -9.63 6.92 -13.24
C GLY A 23 -9.58 5.74 -14.19
N SER A 24 -8.94 4.63 -13.80
CA SER A 24 -8.85 3.39 -14.60
C SER A 24 -8.92 2.14 -13.72
N VAL A 25 -9.19 0.98 -14.34
CA VAL A 25 -9.16 -0.32 -13.63
C VAL A 25 -7.79 -0.58 -13.01
N ARG A 26 -6.71 -0.20 -13.70
CA ARG A 26 -5.35 -0.32 -13.19
C ARG A 26 -5.14 0.50 -11.92
N GLU A 27 -5.51 1.78 -11.93
CA GLU A 27 -5.40 2.64 -10.75
C GLU A 27 -6.30 2.13 -9.60
N LEU A 28 -7.49 1.58 -9.94
CA LEU A 28 -8.38 0.97 -8.95
C LEU A 28 -7.71 -0.22 -8.25
N VAL A 29 -7.11 -1.12 -9.01
CA VAL A 29 -6.37 -2.28 -8.48
C VAL A 29 -5.17 -1.84 -7.64
N ASP A 30 -4.43 -0.83 -8.08
CA ASP A 30 -3.30 -0.28 -7.33
C ASP A 30 -3.72 0.30 -5.97
N LEU A 31 -4.80 1.09 -5.93
CA LEU A 31 -5.34 1.65 -4.70
C LEU A 31 -5.97 0.57 -3.80
N ALA A 32 -6.67 -0.40 -4.40
CA ALA A 32 -7.25 -1.51 -3.66
C ALA A 32 -6.17 -2.36 -2.99
N SER A 33 -5.03 -2.57 -3.66
CA SER A 33 -3.87 -3.27 -3.08
C SER A 33 -3.34 -2.56 -1.84
N VAL A 34 -3.21 -1.22 -1.89
CA VAL A 34 -2.82 -0.41 -0.72
C VAL A 34 -3.86 -0.54 0.40
N GLY A 35 -5.15 -0.44 0.09
CA GLY A 35 -6.22 -0.59 1.08
C GLY A 35 -6.32 -1.99 1.68
N MET A 36 -5.95 -3.02 0.91
CA MET A 36 -5.87 -4.39 1.41
C MET A 36 -4.72 -4.52 2.40
N VAL A 37 -3.52 -4.01 2.09
CA VAL A 37 -2.41 -3.98 3.07
C VAL A 37 -2.77 -3.18 4.30
N LEU A 38 -3.43 -2.03 4.15
CA LEU A 38 -3.86 -1.21 5.29
C LEU A 38 -4.71 -2.03 6.27
N HIS A 39 -5.69 -2.77 5.77
CA HIS A 39 -6.63 -3.50 6.63
C HIS A 39 -6.10 -4.86 7.09
N ALA A 40 -5.51 -5.66 6.20
CA ALA A 40 -5.08 -7.02 6.52
C ALA A 40 -3.72 -7.07 7.21
N TRP A 41 -2.85 -6.09 6.97
CA TRP A 41 -1.45 -6.14 7.41
C TRP A 41 -1.10 -5.05 8.41
N ARG A 42 -1.29 -3.78 8.08
CA ARG A 42 -0.89 -2.69 9.00
C ARG A 42 -1.82 -2.56 10.18
N ASN A 43 -3.13 -2.44 9.96
CA ASN A 43 -4.09 -2.25 11.06
C ASN A 43 -4.48 -3.61 11.62
N SER A 44 -3.48 -4.37 12.07
CA SER A 44 -3.58 -5.75 12.53
C SER A 44 -2.73 -5.95 13.79
N PRO A 45 -2.76 -7.13 14.43
CA PRO A 45 -1.86 -7.47 15.54
C PRO A 45 -0.36 -7.31 15.23
N LEU A 46 0.03 -7.25 13.95
CA LEU A 46 1.40 -6.90 13.57
C LEU A 46 1.80 -5.49 14.03
N GLU A 47 0.87 -4.53 14.07
CA GLU A 47 1.15 -3.18 14.59
C GLU A 47 1.47 -3.22 16.07
N ASP A 48 0.73 -4.02 16.83
CA ASP A 48 0.96 -4.22 18.26
C ASP A 48 2.31 -4.91 18.48
N ALA A 49 2.64 -5.90 17.65
CA ALA A 49 3.96 -6.54 17.64
C ALA A 49 5.07 -5.55 17.31
N HIS A 50 4.86 -4.64 16.36
CA HIS A 50 5.78 -3.56 16.00
C HIS A 50 5.97 -2.54 17.14
N ALA A 51 4.88 -2.19 17.84
CA ALA A 51 4.90 -1.22 18.94
C ALA A 51 5.63 -1.73 20.20
N SER A 52 5.88 -3.05 20.29
CA SER A 52 6.62 -3.65 21.39
C SER A 52 8.08 -3.17 21.45
N ALA A 53 8.58 -2.87 22.66
CA ALA A 53 9.96 -2.46 22.89
C ALA A 53 11.01 -3.53 22.48
N TRP A 54 10.59 -4.78 22.32
CA TRP A 54 11.43 -5.90 21.94
C TRP A 54 11.30 -6.26 20.45
N SER A 55 10.47 -5.54 19.71
CA SER A 55 10.22 -5.83 18.31
C SER A 55 11.47 -5.65 17.47
N PRO A 56 11.81 -6.60 16.58
CA PRO A 56 12.84 -6.37 15.57
C PRO A 56 12.36 -5.39 14.48
N LEU A 57 11.06 -5.10 14.40
CA LEU A 57 10.49 -4.12 13.47
C LEU A 57 10.59 -2.71 14.05
N THR A 58 11.65 -1.98 13.69
CA THR A 58 11.68 -0.53 13.91
C THR A 58 10.78 0.21 12.93
N ASP A 59 10.47 1.50 13.13
CA ASP A 59 9.61 2.26 12.19
C ASP A 59 10.12 2.21 10.74
N GLY A 60 11.46 2.23 10.58
CA GLY A 60 12.11 2.07 9.28
C GLY A 60 11.87 0.68 8.69
N GLU A 61 11.98 -0.38 9.50
CA GLU A 61 11.66 -1.74 9.05
C GLU A 61 10.18 -1.92 8.77
N MET A 62 9.30 -1.27 9.54
CA MET A 62 7.86 -1.30 9.30
C MET A 62 7.50 -0.61 7.98
N MET A 63 8.16 0.51 7.64
CA MET A 63 8.06 1.13 6.31
C MET A 63 8.49 0.16 5.20
N ARG A 64 9.68 -0.49 5.34
CA ARG A 64 10.20 -1.47 4.36
C ARG A 64 9.23 -2.65 4.22
N ALA A 65 8.77 -3.20 5.33
CA ALA A 65 7.84 -4.33 5.36
C ALA A 65 6.51 -3.97 4.70
N ASN A 66 5.90 -2.84 5.06
CA ASN A 66 4.66 -2.38 4.44
C ASN A 66 4.78 -2.21 2.93
N ALA A 67 5.89 -1.62 2.44
CA ALA A 67 6.10 -1.47 1.00
C ALA A 67 6.31 -2.80 0.29
N ALA A 68 7.08 -3.72 0.87
CA ALA A 68 7.22 -5.07 0.35
C ALA A 68 5.87 -5.81 0.31
N THR A 69 5.02 -5.63 1.34
CA THR A 69 3.63 -6.14 1.33
C THR A 69 2.81 -5.53 0.21
N THR A 70 2.83 -4.20 0.05
CA THR A 70 2.07 -3.53 -1.00
C THR A 70 2.44 -4.05 -2.38
N ARG A 71 3.73 -4.27 -2.63
CA ARG A 71 4.21 -4.85 -3.89
C ARG A 71 3.68 -6.27 -4.11
N LEU A 72 3.81 -7.14 -3.11
CA LEU A 72 3.31 -8.51 -3.14
C LEU A 72 1.79 -8.57 -3.38
N VAL A 73 1.02 -7.79 -2.65
CA VAL A 73 -0.45 -7.74 -2.80
C VAL A 73 -0.83 -7.24 -4.19
N ARG A 74 -0.15 -6.20 -4.67
CA ARG A 74 -0.34 -5.69 -6.03
C ARG A 74 -0.05 -6.76 -7.08
N GLU A 75 1.04 -7.49 -6.96
CA GLU A 75 1.39 -8.58 -7.87
C GLU A 75 0.27 -9.63 -7.94
N LEU A 76 -0.25 -10.08 -6.80
CA LEU A 76 -1.36 -11.04 -6.74
C LEU A 76 -2.67 -10.47 -7.32
N PHE A 77 -3.00 -9.22 -7.01
CA PHE A 77 -4.19 -8.57 -7.55
C PHE A 77 -4.10 -8.39 -9.07
N VAL A 78 -2.92 -8.03 -9.58
CA VAL A 78 -2.64 -7.89 -11.02
C VAL A 78 -2.74 -9.25 -11.71
N GLU A 79 -2.15 -10.30 -11.15
CA GLU A 79 -2.22 -11.66 -11.70
C GLU A 79 -3.67 -12.17 -11.76
N PHE A 80 -4.43 -12.01 -10.67
CA PHE A 80 -5.86 -12.34 -10.64
C PHE A 80 -6.66 -11.52 -11.67
N SER A 81 -6.41 -10.21 -11.73
CA SER A 81 -7.10 -9.31 -12.67
C SER A 81 -6.79 -9.64 -14.12
N ALA A 82 -5.56 -10.06 -14.45
CA ALA A 82 -5.21 -10.49 -15.79
C ALA A 82 -5.96 -11.78 -16.19
N GLY A 83 -6.14 -12.72 -15.26
CA GLY A 83 -6.90 -13.95 -15.49
C GLY A 83 -8.41 -13.74 -15.65
N VAL A 84 -8.96 -12.70 -15.00
CA VAL A 84 -10.41 -12.47 -14.91
C VAL A 84 -10.89 -11.38 -15.86
N LEU A 85 -10.13 -10.29 -16.04
CA LEU A 85 -10.57 -9.10 -16.77
C LEU A 85 -10.19 -9.12 -18.26
N ASP A 86 -9.39 -10.10 -18.72
CA ASP A 86 -8.77 -10.13 -20.06
C ASP A 86 -8.04 -8.81 -20.40
N VAL A 87 -7.55 -8.12 -19.36
CA VAL A 87 -6.73 -6.92 -19.49
C VAL A 87 -5.30 -7.33 -19.25
N ASP A 88 -4.43 -7.05 -20.23
CA ASP A 88 -2.99 -7.12 -20.04
C ASP A 88 -2.60 -5.98 -19.08
N VAL A 89 -2.61 -6.25 -17.78
CA VAL A 89 -2.13 -5.29 -16.78
C VAL A 89 -0.62 -5.50 -16.71
N PRO A 90 0.20 -4.62 -17.33
CA PRO A 90 1.64 -4.84 -17.35
C PRO A 90 2.18 -4.92 -15.91
N PRO A 91 3.21 -5.73 -15.67
CA PRO A 91 3.79 -5.88 -14.34
C PRO A 91 4.18 -4.49 -13.78
N PRO A 92 4.16 -4.31 -12.46
CA PRO A 92 4.42 -3.03 -11.84
C PRO A 92 5.80 -2.51 -12.25
N ALA A 93 5.86 -1.63 -13.25
CA ALA A 93 7.10 -1.04 -13.67
C ALA A 93 7.61 -0.17 -12.52
N ALA A 94 8.89 -0.35 -12.18
CA ALA A 94 9.55 0.38 -11.09
C ALA A 94 9.57 1.92 -11.29
N ASN A 95 9.07 2.44 -12.42
CA ASN A 95 9.19 3.83 -12.86
C ASN A 95 8.01 4.30 -13.73
N VAL A 96 6.75 4.01 -13.39
CA VAL A 96 5.64 4.69 -14.09
C VAL A 96 5.46 6.08 -13.50
N ASP A 97 5.83 7.09 -14.29
CA ASP A 97 5.48 8.47 -14.03
C ASP A 97 3.99 8.65 -14.38
N PHE A 98 3.12 8.59 -13.37
CA PHE A 98 1.67 8.79 -13.53
C PHE A 98 1.29 10.23 -13.93
N THR A 99 2.27 11.15 -14.05
CA THR A 99 2.04 12.55 -14.47
C THR A 99 2.39 12.81 -15.93
N ALA A 100 3.05 11.87 -16.61
CA ALA A 100 3.31 11.98 -18.04
C ALA A 100 2.07 11.51 -18.81
N ASP A 101 1.54 12.37 -19.69
CA ASP A 101 0.50 12.03 -20.66
C ASP A 101 0.78 10.65 -21.30
N ASN A 102 0.02 9.63 -20.89
CA ASN A 102 0.03 8.25 -21.41
C ASN A 102 -0.53 8.19 -22.85
N ALA A 103 -0.23 9.17 -23.70
CA ALA A 103 -0.68 9.20 -25.09
C ALA A 103 0.25 8.41 -26.03
N ALA A 104 1.41 7.93 -25.57
CA ALA A 104 2.48 7.41 -26.44
C ALA A 104 2.73 5.90 -26.36
N THR A 105 2.12 5.18 -25.42
CA THR A 105 2.03 3.71 -25.49
C THR A 105 0.57 3.36 -25.74
N GLY A 106 0.28 2.52 -26.72
CA GLY A 106 -1.10 2.14 -27.10
C GLY A 106 -1.84 1.31 -26.05
N ASP A 107 -1.43 1.42 -24.79
CA ASP A 107 -1.98 0.76 -23.61
C ASP A 107 -3.21 1.57 -23.16
N ARG A 108 -4.37 1.26 -23.73
CA ARG A 108 -5.63 1.88 -23.29
C ARG A 108 -5.98 1.25 -21.95
N ASP A 109 -5.57 1.92 -20.88
CA ASP A 109 -6.05 1.66 -19.53
C ASP A 109 -7.59 1.51 -19.58
N LEU A 110 -8.09 0.33 -19.22
CA LEU A 110 -9.52 0.03 -19.30
C LEU A 110 -10.27 0.97 -18.37
N SER A 111 -11.27 1.66 -18.91
CA SER A 111 -12.20 2.49 -18.14
C SER A 111 -12.98 1.60 -17.17
N ILE A 112 -13.14 2.07 -15.92
CA ILE A 112 -13.87 1.32 -14.89
C ILE A 112 -15.35 1.16 -15.27
N GLU A 113 -15.94 2.15 -15.93
CA GLU A 113 -17.34 2.12 -16.38
C GLU A 113 -17.57 1.11 -17.51
N ASP A 114 -16.53 0.81 -18.31
CA ASP A 114 -16.63 -0.10 -19.45
C ASP A 114 -16.28 -1.56 -19.08
N CYS A 115 -15.89 -1.81 -17.82
CA CYS A 115 -15.49 -3.13 -17.34
C CYS A 115 -16.67 -3.86 -16.66
N SER A 116 -17.53 -4.51 -17.45
CA SER A 116 -18.69 -5.24 -16.92
C SER A 116 -18.32 -6.41 -16.01
N VAL A 117 -17.14 -6.99 -16.19
CA VAL A 117 -16.64 -8.10 -15.37
C VAL A 117 -16.57 -7.70 -13.88
N LEU A 118 -16.31 -6.44 -13.55
CA LEU A 118 -16.31 -6.00 -12.15
C LEU A 118 -17.67 -6.15 -11.47
N ASP A 119 -18.76 -6.06 -12.23
CA ASP A 119 -20.14 -6.16 -11.72
C ASP A 119 -20.70 -7.58 -11.83
N GLU A 120 -20.27 -8.32 -12.87
CA GLU A 120 -20.79 -9.64 -13.22
C GLU A 120 -19.99 -10.80 -12.59
N PHE A 121 -18.83 -10.53 -11.97
CA PHE A 121 -18.01 -11.56 -11.34
C PHE A 121 -18.75 -12.27 -10.19
N ASP A 122 -18.98 -13.57 -10.34
CA ASP A 122 -19.71 -14.43 -9.39
C ASP A 122 -18.95 -15.71 -8.99
N ASP A 123 -17.76 -15.96 -9.54
CA ASP A 123 -16.95 -17.15 -9.25
C ASP A 123 -16.13 -16.99 -7.96
N ILE A 124 -16.81 -17.18 -6.83
CA ILE A 124 -16.18 -17.08 -5.49
C ILE A 124 -15.11 -18.15 -5.26
N ASP A 125 -15.26 -19.33 -5.85
CA ASP A 125 -14.25 -20.38 -5.73
C ASP A 125 -12.95 -19.94 -6.42
N LEU A 126 -13.05 -19.37 -7.62
CA LEU A 126 -11.90 -18.78 -8.32
C LEU A 126 -11.27 -17.63 -7.52
N LEU A 127 -12.07 -16.72 -6.96
CA LEU A 127 -11.56 -15.65 -6.10
C LEU A 127 -10.76 -16.19 -4.91
N VAL A 128 -11.30 -17.21 -4.23
CA VAL A 128 -10.65 -17.80 -3.05
C VAL A 128 -9.38 -18.53 -3.43
N GLU A 129 -9.40 -19.35 -4.48
CA GLU A 129 -8.27 -20.17 -4.89
C GLU A 129 -7.14 -19.35 -5.51
N ASP A 130 -7.46 -18.37 -6.36
CA ASP A 130 -6.47 -17.68 -7.18
C ASP A 130 -6.01 -16.35 -6.55
N LEU A 131 -6.76 -15.78 -5.61
CA LEU A 131 -6.38 -14.52 -4.94
C LEU A 131 -6.28 -14.66 -3.42
N LEU A 132 -7.37 -15.02 -2.74
CA LEU A 132 -7.44 -14.85 -1.28
C LEU A 132 -6.57 -15.86 -0.52
N ARG A 133 -6.56 -17.14 -0.93
CA ARG A 133 -5.71 -18.17 -0.31
C ARG A 133 -4.22 -17.91 -0.56
N PRO A 134 -3.76 -17.62 -1.79
CA PRO A 134 -2.38 -17.21 -2.02
C PRO A 134 -1.99 -16.00 -1.17
N LEU A 135 -2.86 -14.99 -1.10
CA LEU A 135 -2.64 -13.79 -0.29
C LEU A 135 -2.50 -14.13 1.20
N HIS A 136 -3.42 -14.92 1.75
CA HIS A 136 -3.37 -15.36 3.15
C HIS A 136 -2.02 -16.03 3.49
N LEU A 137 -1.61 -16.99 2.66
CA LEU A 137 -0.35 -17.70 2.83
C LEU A 137 0.86 -16.77 2.70
N ALA A 138 0.83 -15.87 1.72
CA ALA A 138 1.94 -14.96 1.44
C ALA A 138 2.10 -13.92 2.56
N LEU A 139 1.02 -13.48 3.20
CA LEU A 139 1.07 -12.59 4.36
C LEU A 139 1.65 -13.30 5.59
N LEU A 140 1.28 -14.55 5.86
CA LEU A 140 1.68 -15.26 7.09
C LEU A 140 3.04 -15.97 7.01
N ARG A 141 3.45 -16.49 5.86
CA ARG A 141 4.57 -17.46 5.77
C ARG A 141 5.88 -16.90 5.21
N ARG A 142 5.99 -15.59 5.11
CA ARG A 142 7.15 -14.94 4.47
C ARG A 142 8.23 -14.47 5.46
N VAL A 143 9.41 -14.21 4.90
CA VAL A 143 10.50 -13.48 5.55
C VAL A 143 10.38 -12.01 5.20
N LEU A 144 10.42 -11.15 6.22
CA LEU A 144 10.35 -9.69 6.07
C LEU A 144 11.73 -9.11 5.69
N PRO A 145 11.78 -7.85 5.20
CA PRO A 145 13.04 -7.20 4.82
C PRO A 145 14.10 -7.08 5.93
N CYS A 146 13.69 -7.23 7.20
CA CYS A 146 14.57 -7.28 8.37
C CYS A 146 15.23 -8.67 8.58
N GLY A 147 14.85 -9.67 7.80
CA GLY A 147 15.37 -11.05 7.88
C GLY A 147 14.60 -11.98 8.80
N TYR A 148 13.62 -11.48 9.55
CA TYR A 148 12.75 -12.28 10.42
C TYR A 148 11.51 -12.76 9.65
N THR A 149 11.04 -13.96 9.96
CA THR A 149 9.72 -14.44 9.55
C THR A 149 8.61 -13.66 10.25
N VAL A 150 7.41 -13.64 9.67
CA VAL A 150 6.25 -13.03 10.32
C VAL A 150 5.99 -13.67 11.69
N ALA A 151 6.09 -14.99 11.80
CA ALA A 151 5.96 -15.72 13.07
C ALA A 151 6.98 -15.29 14.14
N GLU A 152 8.25 -15.08 13.77
CA GLU A 152 9.25 -14.59 14.71
C GLU A 152 8.98 -13.16 15.18
N VAL A 153 8.41 -12.32 14.32
CA VAL A 153 8.07 -10.93 14.68
C VAL A 153 6.84 -10.86 15.57
N THR A 154 5.77 -11.58 15.22
CA THR A 154 4.50 -11.51 15.96
C THR A 154 4.53 -12.33 17.23
N GLY A 155 5.33 -13.39 17.29
CA GLY A 155 5.45 -14.24 18.47
C GLY A 155 4.09 -14.75 18.94
N GLU A 156 3.70 -14.39 20.17
CA GLU A 156 2.41 -14.77 20.78
C GLU A 156 1.19 -14.21 20.03
N LEU A 157 1.35 -13.14 19.24
CA LEU A 157 0.27 -12.52 18.44
C LEU A 157 0.09 -13.19 17.05
N TYR A 158 0.82 -14.27 16.75
CA TYR A 158 0.74 -14.91 15.44
C TYR A 158 -0.66 -15.45 15.12
N ASP A 159 -1.29 -16.15 16.07
CA ASP A 159 -2.62 -16.73 15.88
C ASP A 159 -3.69 -15.62 15.74
N ASP A 160 -3.55 -14.53 16.51
CA ASP A 160 -4.42 -13.35 16.37
C ASP A 160 -4.26 -12.68 14.99
N LEU A 161 -3.03 -12.64 14.47
CA LEU A 161 -2.77 -12.12 13.12
C LEU A 161 -3.38 -13.02 12.04
N ASP A 162 -3.28 -14.34 12.18
CA ASP A 162 -3.90 -15.33 11.29
C ASP A 162 -5.42 -15.12 11.23
N GLU A 163 -6.08 -15.10 12.39
CA GLU A 163 -7.52 -14.85 12.50
C GLU A 163 -7.92 -13.48 11.92
N HIS A 164 -7.14 -12.43 12.19
CA HIS A 164 -7.39 -11.09 11.66
C HIS A 164 -7.31 -11.05 10.13
N ILE A 165 -6.27 -11.64 9.54
CA ILE A 165 -6.12 -11.68 8.08
C ILE A 165 -7.29 -12.47 7.48
N ALA A 166 -7.59 -13.66 8.01
CA ALA A 166 -8.71 -14.47 7.56
C ALA A 166 -10.03 -13.67 7.59
N GLN A 167 -10.32 -12.97 8.69
CA GLN A 167 -11.53 -12.15 8.81
C GLN A 167 -11.59 -11.01 7.77
N VAL A 168 -10.45 -10.35 7.48
CA VAL A 168 -10.41 -9.28 6.47
C VAL A 168 -10.62 -9.83 5.06
N LEU A 169 -10.08 -11.01 4.76
CA LEU A 169 -10.23 -11.67 3.45
C LEU A 169 -11.63 -12.26 3.27
N ASP A 170 -12.21 -12.88 4.30
CA ASP A 170 -13.59 -13.35 4.30
C ASP A 170 -14.57 -12.19 4.12
N GLY A 171 -14.32 -11.07 4.80
CA GLY A 171 -15.09 -9.84 4.60
C GLY A 171 -14.99 -9.30 3.18
N PHE A 172 -13.83 -9.43 2.53
CA PHE A 172 -13.68 -9.07 1.12
C PHE A 172 -14.48 -10.02 0.21
N ALA A 173 -14.34 -11.33 0.38
CA ALA A 173 -15.09 -12.35 -0.37
C ALA A 173 -16.60 -12.14 -0.24
N HIS A 174 -17.08 -11.88 0.97
CA HIS A 174 -18.49 -11.63 1.24
C HIS A 174 -19.02 -10.40 0.50
N ILE A 175 -18.25 -9.30 0.41
CA ILE A 175 -18.66 -8.14 -0.40
C ILE A 175 -18.68 -8.49 -1.88
N VAL A 176 -17.72 -9.27 -2.38
CA VAL A 176 -17.75 -9.71 -3.79
C VAL A 176 -19.00 -10.54 -4.07
N GLU A 177 -19.33 -11.51 -3.21
CA GLU A 177 -20.51 -12.37 -3.35
C GLU A 177 -21.81 -11.58 -3.37
N MET A 178 -21.94 -10.56 -2.50
CA MET A 178 -23.18 -9.82 -2.32
C MET A 178 -23.33 -8.61 -3.25
N HIS A 179 -22.22 -8.00 -3.67
CA HIS A 179 -22.20 -6.69 -4.33
C HIS A 179 -21.24 -6.59 -5.52
N GLY A 180 -20.62 -7.71 -5.93
CA GLY A 180 -19.69 -7.76 -7.04
C GLY A 180 -18.28 -7.28 -6.69
N LEU A 181 -17.34 -7.59 -7.57
CA LEU A 181 -15.92 -7.25 -7.42
C LEU A 181 -15.69 -5.74 -7.36
N ARG A 182 -16.49 -4.95 -8.11
CA ARG A 182 -16.46 -3.49 -8.11
C ARG A 182 -16.58 -2.92 -6.70
N ALA A 183 -17.58 -3.35 -5.93
CA ALA A 183 -17.83 -2.85 -4.59
C ALA A 183 -16.66 -3.14 -3.65
N ALA A 184 -16.16 -4.38 -3.68
CA ALA A 184 -15.03 -4.81 -2.84
C ALA A 184 -13.76 -4.01 -3.16
N LEU A 185 -13.44 -3.82 -4.45
CA LEU A 185 -12.31 -3.01 -4.89
C LEU A 185 -12.50 -1.53 -4.52
N TYR A 186 -13.69 -0.96 -4.69
CA TYR A 186 -13.96 0.44 -4.32
C TYR A 186 -13.73 0.68 -2.83
N MET A 187 -14.23 -0.21 -1.97
CA MET A 187 -14.03 -0.11 -0.52
C MET A 187 -12.55 -0.09 -0.16
N LYS A 188 -11.75 -1.00 -0.76
CA LYS A 188 -10.30 -1.02 -0.51
C LYS A 188 -9.61 0.19 -1.13
N ALA A 189 -9.97 0.61 -2.34
CA ALA A 189 -9.36 1.75 -3.01
C ALA A 189 -9.60 3.07 -2.27
N ILE A 190 -10.80 3.29 -1.72
CA ILE A 190 -11.09 4.46 -0.88
C ILE A 190 -10.20 4.48 0.35
N ALA A 191 -10.03 3.33 1.02
CA ALA A 191 -9.14 3.21 2.15
C ALA A 191 -7.68 3.49 1.74
N GLY A 192 -7.21 2.91 0.63
CA GLY A 192 -5.86 3.12 0.11
C GLY A 192 -5.57 4.57 -0.27
N ARG A 193 -6.55 5.27 -0.86
CA ARG A 193 -6.45 6.69 -1.24
C ARG A 193 -6.41 7.63 -0.04
N SER A 194 -7.05 7.26 1.06
CA SER A 194 -7.12 8.10 2.27
C SER A 194 -5.79 8.21 3.02
N GLN A 195 -4.77 7.45 2.63
CA GLN A 195 -3.51 7.35 3.34
C GLN A 195 -2.37 7.95 2.52
N ASN A 196 -1.45 8.67 3.18
CA ASN A 196 -0.13 9.00 2.64
C ASN A 196 0.79 7.77 2.70
N TRP A 197 0.35 6.68 2.09
CA TRP A 197 0.96 5.36 2.22
C TRP A 197 2.11 5.13 1.25
N TRP A 198 3.01 4.23 1.64
CA TRP A 198 4.18 3.81 0.86
C TRP A 198 3.73 3.11 -0.43
N LEU A 199 4.31 3.48 -1.57
CA LEU A 199 3.97 2.93 -2.89
C LEU A 199 2.51 3.14 -3.34
N THR A 200 1.82 4.14 -2.81
CA THR A 200 0.60 4.66 -3.45
C THR A 200 0.92 5.25 -4.82
N PRO A 201 -0.07 5.44 -5.71
CA PRO A 201 0.14 6.17 -6.98
C PRO A 201 0.77 7.56 -6.78
N ALA A 202 0.53 8.20 -5.64
CA ALA A 202 1.11 9.49 -5.28
C ALA A 202 2.48 9.41 -4.57
N TRP A 203 3.09 8.22 -4.50
CA TRP A 203 4.41 8.02 -3.90
C TRP A 203 5.54 8.81 -4.59
N PRO A 204 5.60 8.92 -5.94
CA PRO A 204 6.60 9.76 -6.62
C PRO A 204 6.59 11.21 -6.13
N ASP A 205 5.41 11.78 -5.85
CA ASP A 205 5.27 13.12 -5.28
C ASP A 205 5.89 13.21 -3.88
N THR A 206 5.71 12.17 -3.05
CA THR A 206 6.35 12.11 -1.73
C THR A 206 7.86 12.10 -1.84
N VAL A 207 8.41 11.33 -2.78
CA VAL A 207 9.87 11.27 -3.01
C VAL A 207 10.39 12.62 -3.54
N HIS A 208 9.66 13.27 -4.45
CA HIS A 208 10.01 14.60 -4.93
C HIS A 208 9.94 15.67 -3.83
N ALA A 209 8.91 15.61 -2.98
CA ALA A 209 8.80 16.46 -1.81
C ALA A 209 9.99 16.25 -0.86
N LEU A 210 10.40 15.00 -0.62
CA LEU A 210 11.58 14.70 0.17
C LEU A 210 12.86 15.32 -0.43
N GLN A 211 13.06 15.20 -1.75
CA GLN A 211 14.20 15.80 -2.44
C GLN A 211 14.24 17.32 -2.21
N THR A 212 13.09 17.98 -2.35
CA THR A 212 12.94 19.42 -2.12
C THR A 212 13.30 19.81 -0.69
N VAL A 213 12.76 19.11 0.33
CA VAL A 213 13.06 19.47 1.73
C VAL A 213 14.52 19.22 2.11
N LEU A 214 15.16 18.19 1.55
CA LEU A 214 16.57 17.89 1.83
C LEU A 214 17.53 18.90 1.22
N ALA A 215 17.15 19.56 0.11
CA ALA A 215 17.94 20.59 -0.56
C ALA A 215 17.94 21.94 0.17
N ASP A 216 16.97 22.19 1.07
CA ASP A 216 16.86 23.44 1.83
C ASP A 216 16.84 23.18 3.35
N SER A 217 17.96 23.51 4.01
CA SER A 217 18.08 23.37 5.47
C SER A 217 17.22 24.34 6.28
N LYS A 218 16.61 25.33 5.64
CA LYS A 218 15.68 26.28 6.24
C LYS A 218 14.22 26.00 5.88
N HIS A 219 13.95 24.90 5.16
CA HIS A 219 12.60 24.54 4.76
C HIS A 219 11.67 24.39 6.00
N PRO A 220 10.42 24.89 5.98
CA PRO A 220 9.49 24.82 7.12
C PRO A 220 9.20 23.40 7.65
N HIS A 221 9.50 22.37 6.86
CA HIS A 221 9.46 20.96 7.26
C HIS A 221 10.34 20.70 8.51
N TRP A 222 11.44 21.42 8.65
CA TRP A 222 12.41 21.23 9.72
C TRP A 222 12.03 21.91 11.04
N GLU A 223 10.91 22.63 11.12
CA GLU A 223 10.41 23.23 12.37
C GLU A 223 10.07 22.19 13.45
N ILE A 224 9.73 20.96 13.05
CA ILE A 224 9.28 19.91 13.97
C ILE A 224 10.45 19.18 14.64
N GLY A 225 11.54 18.93 13.90
CA GLY A 225 12.62 18.05 14.33
C GLY A 225 14.03 18.60 14.11
N GLY A 226 14.17 19.78 13.52
CA GLY A 226 15.44 20.33 13.07
C GLY A 226 15.93 19.69 11.76
N TYR A 227 16.83 20.38 11.06
CA TYR A 227 17.50 19.80 9.90
C TYR A 227 18.46 18.70 10.36
N PRO A 228 18.41 17.48 9.77
CA PRO A 228 19.29 16.40 10.18
C PRO A 228 20.75 16.74 9.86
N ASP A 229 21.67 16.37 10.75
CA ASP A 229 23.10 16.51 10.50
C ASP A 229 23.49 15.68 9.26
N MET A 230 24.31 16.26 8.38
CA MET A 230 24.84 15.60 7.20
C MET A 230 25.76 14.44 7.57
N ALA A 231 26.47 14.54 8.71
CA ALA A 231 27.35 13.49 9.19
C ALA A 231 26.61 12.23 9.66
N ASP A 232 25.33 12.34 10.00
CA ASP A 232 24.49 11.24 10.50
C ASP A 232 23.80 10.45 9.38
N ARG A 233 24.04 10.79 8.10
CA ARG A 233 23.36 10.16 6.97
C ARG A 233 24.03 8.84 6.59
N PRO A 234 23.31 7.70 6.65
CA PRO A 234 23.88 6.41 6.25
C PRO A 234 23.94 6.27 4.73
N ASP A 235 25.02 5.68 4.22
CA ASP A 235 25.15 5.19 2.85
C ASP A 235 24.59 6.16 1.79
N ARG A 236 23.51 5.76 1.09
CA ARG A 236 22.91 6.54 0.00
C ARG A 236 22.14 7.76 0.51
N CYS A 237 21.84 7.88 1.80
CA CYS A 237 21.25 9.09 2.36
C CYS A 237 22.21 10.30 2.30
N ALA A 238 23.53 10.07 2.23
CA ALA A 238 24.50 11.14 2.01
C ALA A 238 24.34 11.77 0.60
N GLU A 239 23.95 10.97 -0.39
CA GLU A 239 23.79 11.35 -1.78
C GLU A 239 22.31 11.39 -2.17
N VAL A 240 21.68 12.56 -2.04
CA VAL A 240 20.22 12.74 -2.17
C VAL A 240 19.68 12.14 -3.48
N ASP A 241 20.38 12.29 -4.61
CA ASP A 241 19.94 11.74 -5.89
C ASP A 241 19.93 10.20 -5.91
N GLN A 242 20.87 9.54 -5.24
CA GLN A 242 20.89 8.09 -5.10
C GLN A 242 19.75 7.62 -4.19
N LEU A 243 19.52 8.31 -3.07
CA LEU A 243 18.38 8.03 -2.20
C LEU A 243 17.04 8.16 -2.95
N VAL A 244 16.87 9.24 -3.71
CA VAL A 244 15.67 9.48 -4.53
C VAL A 244 15.47 8.38 -5.56
N SER A 245 16.54 7.97 -6.25
CA SER A 245 16.46 6.88 -7.24
C SER A 245 15.94 5.59 -6.61
N VAL A 246 16.46 5.21 -5.43
CA VAL A 246 16.06 3.97 -4.74
C VAL A 246 14.64 4.08 -4.17
N LEU A 247 14.28 5.23 -3.61
CA LEU A 247 12.93 5.46 -3.09
C LEU A 247 11.87 5.39 -4.19
N LYS A 248 12.18 5.82 -5.42
CA LYS A 248 11.28 5.67 -6.57
C LYS A 248 10.99 4.21 -6.89
N GLU A 249 12.00 3.34 -6.82
CA GLU A 249 11.81 1.90 -6.97
C GLU A 249 11.01 1.31 -5.80
N GLY A 250 11.21 1.84 -4.59
CA GLY A 250 10.38 1.58 -3.42
C GLY A 250 11.19 1.55 -2.12
N PRO A 251 10.59 1.94 -0.97
CA PRO A 251 11.33 2.00 0.27
C PRO A 251 11.73 0.60 0.81
N ASP A 252 11.13 -0.47 0.30
CA ASP A 252 11.55 -1.86 0.54
C ASP A 252 12.99 -2.14 0.05
N ARG A 253 13.53 -1.31 -0.85
CA ARG A 253 14.91 -1.40 -1.40
C ARG A 253 15.97 -0.69 -0.57
N LEU A 254 15.58 0.03 0.48
CA LEU A 254 16.50 0.67 1.41
C LEU A 254 17.17 -0.37 2.31
N THR A 255 18.36 -0.04 2.82
CA THR A 255 18.93 -0.74 3.97
C THR A 255 18.15 -0.39 5.25
N ALA A 256 18.35 -1.18 6.30
CA ALA A 256 17.77 -0.91 7.62
C ALA A 256 18.14 0.49 8.15
N ALA A 257 19.39 0.90 7.95
CA ALA A 257 19.89 2.20 8.40
C ALA A 257 19.27 3.35 7.61
N GLU A 258 19.22 3.23 6.28
CA GLU A 258 18.62 4.23 5.40
C GLU A 258 17.12 4.42 5.69
N ALA A 259 16.37 3.32 5.80
CA ALA A 259 14.94 3.38 6.11
C ALA A 259 14.66 4.03 7.46
N ARG A 260 15.45 3.68 8.49
CA ARG A 260 15.36 4.32 9.82
C ARG A 260 15.63 5.81 9.73
N TRP A 261 16.66 6.21 8.99
CA TRP A 261 16.99 7.62 8.80
C TRP A 261 15.87 8.37 8.07
N CYS A 262 15.32 7.81 7.00
CA CYS A 262 14.21 8.42 6.25
C CYS A 262 12.98 8.67 7.13
N VAL A 263 12.61 7.72 7.98
CA VAL A 263 11.44 7.85 8.86
C VAL A 263 11.73 8.77 10.05
N GLN A 264 12.81 8.52 10.78
CA GLN A 264 13.04 9.16 12.09
C GLN A 264 13.76 10.51 12.02
N LYS A 265 14.57 10.73 10.98
CA LYS A 265 15.38 11.96 10.82
C LYS A 265 14.86 12.84 9.70
N ALA A 266 14.62 12.27 8.53
CA ALA A 266 14.11 13.03 7.39
C ALA A 266 12.60 13.28 7.48
N GLY A 267 11.86 12.51 8.29
CA GLY A 267 10.42 12.68 8.46
C GLY A 267 9.64 12.50 7.16
N ILE A 268 10.02 11.53 6.32
CA ILE A 268 9.50 11.35 4.95
C ILE A 268 7.98 11.32 4.86
N GLY A 269 7.30 10.74 5.86
CA GLY A 269 5.82 10.69 5.93
C GLY A 269 5.14 12.06 6.06
N TYR A 270 5.90 13.12 6.40
CA TYR A 270 5.37 14.47 6.61
C TYR A 270 5.71 15.46 5.50
N CYS A 271 6.57 15.10 4.54
CA CYS A 271 7.07 16.03 3.52
C CYS A 271 5.93 16.68 2.72
N ARG A 272 4.93 15.90 2.28
CA ARG A 272 3.82 16.42 1.45
C ARG A 272 2.92 17.42 2.18
N HIS A 273 2.76 17.31 3.50
CA HIS A 273 1.93 18.24 4.26
C HIS A 273 2.52 19.66 4.37
N ARG A 274 3.83 19.80 4.11
CA ARG A 274 4.59 21.03 4.32
C ARG A 274 5.18 21.64 3.04
N VAL A 275 5.12 20.94 1.90
CA VAL A 275 5.57 21.46 0.59
C VAL A 275 4.48 22.26 -0.13
N HIS A 276 3.20 21.99 0.13
CA HIS A 276 2.07 22.68 -0.54
C HIS A 276 1.39 23.76 0.32
N ARG A 277 2.08 24.32 1.32
CA ARG A 277 1.58 25.44 2.14
C ARG A 277 2.28 26.74 1.78
#